data_AF-A0A3M1GI61-F1
#
_entry.id   AF-A0A3M1GI61-F1
#
_cell.length_a   1.000
_cell.length_b   1.000
_cell.length_c   1.000
_cell.angle_alpha   90.00
_cell.angle_beta   90.00
_cell.angle_gamma   90.00
#
_symmetry.space_group_name_H-M   'P 1'
#
loop_
_entity.id
_entity.type
_entity.pdbx_description
1 polymer ?
#
loop_
_entity_poly.entity_id
_entity_poly.type
_entity_poly.pdbx_seq_one_letter_code
_entity_poly.pdbx_strand_id
1 'polypeptide(L)'
;MDAILDAQGYTQGSVGERMAALAREPRFLFANDDQGRTALLAYLRELVAQVERRLPAYFADLPRQRVDVRRVPAFNEAGAPGGYYDPPGLASERPGIYWINLRDMTAWPRFGLKTLTYHETLPGHHLQVALALGLPDLPLLRRLAPFNAYVEGWALYAERLAWEIGLYDGDPFGNLGRLQDELFRAVRLVVDTGMHAKRWSREQAIAYMHRVTGNHIDEVTREIERYMAWPGQALGYKLGMMKILELRERARAALGDSFDLSAFHHEVLRAGAMPLPVLAQRIDAWIARQNPVPE
;
A
#
# COMPACT_ATOMS: atom_id res chain seq x y z
N MET A 1 6.16 -6.31 15.14
CA MET A 1 4.97 -7.17 15.27
C MET A 1 5.00 -7.90 16.59
N ASP A 2 6.04 -8.71 16.86
CA ASP A 2 6.22 -9.45 18.12
C ASP A 2 5.97 -8.62 19.39
N ALA A 3 6.68 -7.50 19.55
CA ALA A 3 6.49 -6.59 20.68
C ALA A 3 5.05 -6.05 20.85
N ILE A 4 4.32 -5.82 19.74
CA ILE A 4 2.92 -5.36 19.81
C ILE A 4 2.02 -6.53 20.21
N LEU A 5 2.24 -7.72 19.63
CA LEU A 5 1.50 -8.93 19.98
C LEU A 5 1.64 -9.26 21.48
N ASP A 6 2.86 -9.23 22.01
CA ASP A 6 3.14 -9.48 23.42
C ASP A 6 2.43 -8.47 24.33
N ALA A 7 2.48 -7.18 23.98
CA ALA A 7 1.76 -6.14 24.70
C ALA A 7 0.23 -6.30 24.66
N GLN A 8 -0.31 -7.03 23.67
CA GLN A 8 -1.73 -7.39 23.57
C GLN A 8 -2.06 -8.76 24.17
N GLY A 9 -1.09 -9.45 24.81
CA GLY A 9 -1.28 -10.75 25.46
C GLY A 9 -1.07 -11.98 24.56
N TYR A 10 -0.61 -11.80 23.32
CA TYR A 10 -0.33 -12.89 22.38
C TYR A 10 1.16 -13.27 22.42
N THR A 11 1.53 -14.09 23.41
CA THR A 11 2.94 -14.39 23.74
C THR A 11 3.44 -15.76 23.27
N GLN A 12 2.58 -16.59 22.70
CA GLN A 12 2.92 -17.97 22.30
C GLN A 12 2.92 -18.13 20.78
N GLY A 13 3.94 -18.83 20.27
CA GLY A 13 4.11 -19.12 18.85
C GLY A 13 4.78 -18.02 18.04
N SER A 14 4.99 -18.29 16.77
CA SER A 14 5.51 -17.35 15.79
C SER A 14 4.54 -16.19 15.54
N VAL A 15 5.03 -15.13 14.91
CA VAL A 15 4.18 -13.99 14.48
C VAL A 15 3.07 -14.48 13.53
N GLY A 16 3.40 -15.34 12.57
CA GLY A 16 2.42 -15.88 11.62
C GLY A 16 1.31 -16.67 12.31
N GLU A 17 1.65 -17.55 13.25
CA GLU A 17 0.66 -18.32 14.01
C GLU A 17 -0.28 -17.42 14.83
N ARG A 18 0.27 -16.39 15.49
CA ARG A 18 -0.51 -15.43 16.27
C ARG A 18 -1.43 -14.57 15.40
N MET A 19 -0.94 -14.11 14.24
CA MET A 19 -1.77 -13.38 13.28
C MET A 19 -2.89 -14.26 12.69
N ALA A 20 -2.60 -15.53 12.39
CA ALA A 20 -3.63 -16.47 11.91
C ALA A 20 -4.69 -16.75 13.00
N ALA A 21 -4.28 -16.81 14.28
CA ALA A 21 -5.21 -16.94 15.40
C ALA A 21 -6.10 -15.69 15.54
N LEU A 22 -5.51 -14.49 15.50
CA LEU A 22 -6.22 -13.22 15.52
C LEU A 22 -7.27 -13.14 14.40
N ALA A 23 -6.93 -13.56 13.18
CA ALA A 23 -7.83 -13.52 12.03
C ALA A 23 -9.11 -14.35 12.22
N ARG A 24 -9.13 -15.31 13.17
CA ARG A 24 -10.29 -16.16 13.46
C ARG A 24 -11.17 -15.61 14.58
N GLU A 25 -10.76 -14.56 15.28
CA GLU A 25 -11.53 -14.02 16.39
C GLU A 25 -12.76 -13.24 15.91
N PRO A 26 -13.97 -13.53 16.44
CA PRO A 26 -15.20 -12.88 15.99
C PRO A 26 -15.18 -11.36 16.03
N ARG A 27 -14.43 -10.75 16.96
CA ARG A 27 -14.32 -9.29 17.09
C ARG A 27 -13.64 -8.60 15.89
N PHE A 28 -12.89 -9.35 15.07
CA PHE A 28 -12.25 -8.84 13.87
C PHE A 28 -13.00 -9.19 12.59
N LEU A 29 -14.11 -9.91 12.68
CA LEU A 29 -14.84 -10.38 11.50
C LEU A 29 -16.13 -9.58 11.30
N PHE A 30 -16.39 -9.23 10.05
CA PHE A 30 -17.73 -8.83 9.63
C PHE A 30 -18.55 -10.11 9.34
N ALA A 31 -19.87 -10.02 9.44
CA ALA A 31 -20.75 -11.12 9.06
C ALA A 31 -20.55 -11.51 7.58
N ASN A 32 -20.61 -12.80 7.27
CA ASN A 32 -20.45 -13.30 5.89
C ASN A 32 -21.78 -13.31 5.12
N ASP A 33 -22.44 -12.15 5.10
CA ASP A 33 -23.72 -11.90 4.45
C ASP A 33 -23.75 -10.50 3.82
N ASP A 34 -24.85 -10.14 3.17
CA ASP A 34 -24.96 -8.85 2.47
C ASP A 34 -25.00 -7.64 3.42
N GLN A 35 -25.46 -7.84 4.66
CA GLN A 35 -25.40 -6.81 5.69
C GLN A 35 -23.95 -6.55 6.12
N GLY A 36 -23.17 -7.61 6.35
CA GLY A 36 -21.75 -7.53 6.66
C GLY A 36 -20.93 -6.91 5.53
N ARG A 37 -21.23 -7.25 4.26
CA ARG A 37 -20.62 -6.60 3.09
C ARG A 37 -20.93 -5.11 3.04
N THR A 38 -22.18 -4.73 3.31
CA THR A 38 -22.60 -3.31 3.36
C THR A 38 -21.89 -2.56 4.49
N ALA A 39 -21.83 -3.16 5.68
CA ALA A 39 -21.14 -2.60 6.84
C ALA A 39 -19.63 -2.42 6.60
N LEU A 40 -19.00 -3.40 5.95
CA LEU A 40 -17.58 -3.31 5.58
C LEU A 40 -17.36 -2.17 4.59
N LEU A 41 -18.14 -2.07 3.51
CA LEU A 41 -17.99 -0.97 2.53
C LEU A 41 -18.22 0.40 3.18
N ALA A 42 -19.18 0.53 4.10
CA ALA A 42 -19.38 1.77 4.85
C ALA A 42 -18.17 2.11 5.73
N TYR A 43 -17.59 1.10 6.40
CA TYR A 43 -16.37 1.26 7.17
C TYR A 43 -15.20 1.77 6.32
N LEU A 44 -14.97 1.20 5.13
CA LEU A 44 -13.91 1.65 4.23
C LEU A 44 -14.12 3.10 3.76
N ARG A 45 -15.35 3.50 3.44
CA ARG A 45 -15.67 4.88 3.04
C ARG A 45 -15.40 5.87 4.16
N GLU A 46 -15.70 5.51 5.41
CA GLU A 46 -15.37 6.34 6.57
C GLU A 46 -13.86 6.47 6.75
N LEU A 47 -13.08 5.40 6.53
CA LEU A 47 -11.62 5.48 6.56
C LEU A 47 -11.07 6.45 5.50
N VAL A 48 -11.60 6.42 4.27
CA VAL A 48 -11.23 7.37 3.21
C VAL A 48 -11.51 8.81 3.66
N ALA A 49 -12.73 9.07 4.16
CA ALA A 49 -13.11 10.40 4.62
C ALA A 49 -12.24 10.90 5.79
N GLN A 50 -11.80 10.01 6.69
CA GLN A 50 -10.87 10.37 7.78
C GLN A 50 -9.50 10.79 7.25
N VAL A 51 -8.97 10.09 6.25
CA VAL A 51 -7.69 10.43 5.65
C VAL A 51 -7.78 11.76 4.90
N GLU A 52 -8.83 11.97 4.10
CA GLU A 52 -9.06 13.21 3.35
C GLU A 52 -8.93 14.45 4.22
N ARG A 53 -9.46 14.41 5.45
CA ARG A 53 -9.37 15.52 6.41
C ARG A 53 -7.94 15.79 6.92
N ARG A 54 -7.05 14.78 6.90
CA ARG A 54 -5.67 14.89 7.37
C ARG A 54 -4.68 15.26 6.26
N LEU A 55 -4.97 14.93 5.00
CA LEU A 55 -4.02 15.13 3.89
C LEU A 55 -3.48 16.56 3.72
N PRO A 56 -4.27 17.65 3.89
CA PRO A 56 -3.76 19.00 3.67
C PRO A 56 -2.54 19.39 4.52
N ALA A 57 -2.34 18.72 5.67
CA ALA A 57 -1.16 18.94 6.52
C ALA A 57 0.13 18.29 5.98
N TYR A 58 0.01 17.35 5.04
CA TYR A 58 1.12 16.51 4.57
C TYR A 58 1.33 16.54 3.06
N PHE A 59 0.44 17.20 2.30
CA PHE A 59 0.49 17.26 0.85
C PHE A 59 0.16 18.67 0.35
N ALA A 60 1.06 19.24 -0.43
CA ALA A 60 0.86 20.54 -1.07
C ALA A 60 -0.21 20.49 -2.18
N ASP A 61 -0.30 19.35 -2.87
CA ASP A 61 -1.29 19.12 -3.93
C ASP A 61 -2.23 17.98 -3.54
N LEU A 62 -3.51 18.16 -3.84
CA LEU A 62 -4.55 17.14 -3.67
C LEU A 62 -5.26 16.88 -5.00
N PRO A 63 -5.65 15.62 -5.27
CA PRO A 63 -6.37 15.29 -6.48
C PRO A 63 -7.75 15.95 -6.50
N ARG A 64 -8.20 16.37 -7.69
CA ARG A 64 -9.56 16.91 -7.89
C ARG A 64 -10.58 15.80 -8.05
N GLN A 65 -10.16 14.67 -8.62
CA GLN A 65 -10.99 13.51 -8.84
C GLN A 65 -11.25 12.82 -7.50
N ARG A 66 -12.48 12.32 -7.32
CA ARG A 66 -12.88 11.53 -6.14
C ARG A 66 -12.46 10.07 -6.30
N VAL A 67 -12.48 9.34 -5.18
CA VAL A 67 -12.39 7.88 -5.15
C VAL A 67 -13.62 7.25 -4.53
N ASP A 68 -14.15 6.23 -5.20
CA ASP A 68 -15.21 5.39 -4.71
C ASP A 68 -14.66 4.06 -4.18
N VAL A 69 -15.34 3.49 -3.18
CA VAL A 69 -15.09 2.12 -2.72
C VAL A 69 -16.25 1.21 -3.16
N ARG A 70 -15.93 0.15 -3.91
CA ARG A 70 -16.91 -0.77 -4.50
C ARG A 70 -16.52 -2.22 -4.29
N ARG A 71 -17.55 -3.09 -4.18
CA ARG A 71 -17.36 -4.54 -4.18
C ARG A 71 -17.07 -5.01 -5.61
N VAL A 72 -16.11 -5.93 -5.77
CA VAL A 72 -15.91 -6.63 -7.03
C VAL A 72 -17.21 -7.34 -7.45
N PRO A 73 -17.71 -7.18 -8.69
CA PRO A 73 -18.94 -7.84 -9.13
C PRO A 73 -18.89 -9.35 -8.96
N ALA A 74 -20.01 -9.97 -8.58
CA ALA A 74 -20.09 -11.41 -8.28
C ALA A 74 -19.67 -12.30 -9.46
N PHE A 75 -19.87 -11.87 -10.69
CA PHE A 75 -19.44 -12.64 -11.87
C PHE A 75 -17.91 -12.68 -12.05
N ASN A 76 -17.17 -11.78 -11.39
CA ASN A 76 -15.71 -11.64 -11.53
C ASN A 76 -14.94 -11.94 -10.23
N GLU A 77 -15.62 -12.01 -9.08
CA GLU A 77 -14.96 -12.12 -7.76
C GLU A 77 -14.16 -13.42 -7.56
N ALA A 78 -14.41 -14.47 -8.35
CA ALA A 78 -13.63 -15.70 -8.30
C ALA A 78 -12.20 -15.56 -8.88
N GLY A 79 -12.01 -14.71 -9.89
CA GLY A 79 -10.73 -14.48 -10.56
C GLY A 79 -10.01 -13.19 -10.16
N ALA A 80 -10.70 -12.29 -9.44
CA ALA A 80 -10.15 -11.01 -9.04
C ALA A 80 -9.14 -11.11 -7.86
N PRO A 81 -8.17 -10.17 -7.76
CA PRO A 81 -7.32 -10.04 -6.57
C PRO A 81 -8.13 -9.64 -5.33
N GLY A 82 -7.49 -9.57 -4.16
CA GLY A 82 -8.16 -9.19 -2.90
C GLY A 82 -8.69 -7.76 -2.94
N GLY A 83 -7.84 -6.82 -3.36
CA GLY A 83 -8.23 -5.46 -3.69
C GLY A 83 -7.42 -4.97 -4.89
N TYR A 84 -7.94 -3.96 -5.58
CA TYR A 84 -7.23 -3.25 -6.65
C TYR A 84 -7.84 -1.88 -6.92
N TYR A 85 -7.06 -1.01 -7.55
CA TYR A 85 -7.45 0.35 -7.89
C TYR A 85 -7.56 0.57 -9.40
N ASP A 86 -8.68 1.13 -9.84
CA ASP A 86 -8.85 1.68 -11.18
C ASP A 86 -8.69 3.21 -11.17
N PRO A 87 -7.80 3.78 -12.02
CA PRO A 87 -7.63 5.23 -12.17
C PRO A 87 -8.94 5.94 -12.56
N PRO A 88 -9.10 7.25 -12.27
CA PRO A 88 -10.24 8.01 -12.77
C PRO A 88 -10.23 8.13 -14.30
N GLY A 89 -11.37 8.49 -14.88
CA GLY A 89 -11.47 8.75 -16.31
C GLY A 89 -10.60 9.94 -16.74
N LEU A 90 -9.82 9.79 -17.82
CA LEU A 90 -8.98 10.89 -18.35
C LEU A 90 -9.82 12.05 -18.89
N ALA A 91 -10.99 11.74 -19.48
CA ALA A 91 -11.89 12.69 -20.12
C ALA A 91 -13.36 12.48 -19.69
N SER A 92 -13.59 11.78 -18.58
CA SER A 92 -14.93 11.56 -18.03
C SER A 92 -14.95 11.86 -16.54
N GLU A 93 -16.13 12.14 -16.00
CA GLU A 93 -16.34 12.36 -14.57
C GLU A 93 -16.27 11.05 -13.75
N ARG A 94 -15.82 9.93 -14.35
CA ARG A 94 -15.70 8.66 -13.64
C ARG A 94 -14.65 8.80 -12.53
N PRO A 95 -15.01 8.56 -11.26
CA PRO A 95 -14.06 8.62 -10.16
C PRO A 95 -13.03 7.48 -10.28
N GLY A 96 -11.94 7.60 -9.51
CA GLY A 96 -11.12 6.43 -9.22
C GLY A 96 -11.94 5.41 -8.45
N ILE A 97 -11.66 4.12 -8.61
CA ILE A 97 -12.42 3.08 -7.92
C ILE A 97 -11.46 2.15 -7.20
N TYR A 98 -11.55 2.11 -5.88
CA TYR A 98 -11.01 1.02 -5.09
C TYR A 98 -12.01 -0.13 -5.06
N TRP A 99 -11.63 -1.25 -5.68
CA TRP A 99 -12.36 -2.49 -5.67
C TRP A 99 -11.87 -3.40 -4.54
N ILE A 100 -12.80 -3.93 -3.75
CA ILE A 100 -12.51 -4.97 -2.75
C ILE A 100 -13.33 -6.23 -3.01
N ASN A 101 -12.68 -7.38 -2.94
CA ASN A 101 -13.28 -8.68 -3.24
C ASN A 101 -13.93 -9.27 -1.99
N LEU A 102 -15.26 -9.17 -1.90
CA LEU A 102 -16.03 -9.60 -0.72
C LEU A 102 -16.71 -10.97 -0.92
N ARG A 103 -16.12 -11.84 -1.75
CA ARG A 103 -16.59 -13.21 -1.94
C ARG A 103 -16.59 -13.97 -0.62
N ASP A 104 -15.47 -13.92 0.09
CA ASP A 104 -15.30 -14.49 1.43
C ASP A 104 -14.95 -13.38 2.42
N MET A 105 -15.89 -13.06 3.31
CA MET A 105 -15.71 -12.03 4.33
C MET A 105 -14.69 -12.44 5.41
N THR A 106 -14.42 -13.74 5.57
CA THR A 106 -13.44 -14.24 6.55
C THR A 106 -11.99 -13.96 6.12
N ALA A 107 -11.77 -13.70 4.82
CA ALA A 107 -10.49 -13.24 4.29
C ALA A 107 -10.19 -11.77 4.64
N TRP A 108 -11.13 -11.04 5.25
CA TRP A 108 -11.00 -9.61 5.57
C TRP A 108 -11.13 -9.33 7.06
N PRO A 109 -10.17 -9.78 7.88
CA PRO A 109 -10.13 -9.35 9.26
C PRO A 109 -9.98 -7.82 9.32
N ARG A 110 -10.77 -7.19 10.19
CA ARG A 110 -10.92 -5.73 10.30
C ARG A 110 -9.59 -5.01 10.50
N PHE A 111 -8.62 -5.65 11.16
CA PHE A 111 -7.29 -5.09 11.37
C PHE A 111 -6.49 -4.88 10.08
N GLY A 112 -6.76 -5.62 9.00
CA GLY A 112 -6.10 -5.47 7.70
C GLY A 112 -6.75 -4.42 6.79
N LEU A 113 -7.97 -3.97 7.10
CA LEU A 113 -8.73 -3.11 6.18
C LEU A 113 -8.20 -1.68 6.08
N LYS A 114 -7.65 -1.13 7.17
CA LYS A 114 -7.07 0.22 7.16
C LYS A 114 -5.93 0.33 6.16
N THR A 115 -4.95 -0.58 6.28
CA THR A 115 -3.73 -0.53 5.47
C THR A 115 -4.05 -0.71 3.99
N LEU A 116 -4.90 -1.67 3.63
CA LEU A 116 -5.34 -1.85 2.24
C LEU A 116 -6.10 -0.63 1.73
N THR A 117 -6.97 -0.02 2.53
CA THR A 117 -7.68 1.20 2.12
C THR A 117 -6.69 2.31 1.81
N TYR A 118 -5.71 2.56 2.67
CA TYR A 118 -4.71 3.61 2.46
C TYR A 118 -3.80 3.33 1.27
N HIS A 119 -3.50 2.05 1.00
CA HIS A 119 -2.76 1.59 -0.16
C HIS A 119 -3.49 1.91 -1.47
N GLU A 120 -4.76 1.53 -1.57
CA GLU A 120 -5.54 1.64 -2.82
C GLU A 120 -6.12 3.04 -3.04
N THR A 121 -6.32 3.81 -1.97
CA THR A 121 -6.98 5.12 -2.03
C THR A 121 -6.00 6.24 -1.67
N LEU A 122 -6.19 6.86 -0.51
CA LEU A 122 -5.47 8.00 0.00
C LEU A 122 -4.67 7.56 1.23
N PRO A 123 -3.39 7.90 1.35
CA PRO A 123 -2.56 8.65 0.40
C PRO A 123 -1.91 7.80 -0.71
N GLY A 124 -2.33 6.55 -0.91
CA GLY A 124 -1.72 5.61 -1.86
C GLY A 124 -2.05 5.84 -3.33
N HIS A 125 -2.52 4.80 -4.03
CA HIS A 125 -2.69 4.78 -5.48
C HIS A 125 -3.57 5.90 -6.00
N HIS A 126 -4.73 6.16 -5.40
CA HIS A 126 -5.61 7.21 -5.87
C HIS A 126 -4.94 8.58 -5.87
N LEU A 127 -4.28 8.94 -4.75
CA LEU A 127 -3.56 10.22 -4.65
C LEU A 127 -2.50 10.32 -5.77
N GLN A 128 -1.63 9.31 -5.86
CA GLN A 128 -0.50 9.33 -6.77
C GLN A 128 -0.91 9.36 -8.24
N VAL A 129 -1.89 8.54 -8.62
CA VAL A 129 -2.33 8.41 -10.01
C VAL A 129 -3.17 9.61 -10.42
N ALA A 130 -4.12 10.05 -9.58
CA ALA A 130 -4.97 11.19 -9.92
C ALA A 130 -4.18 12.50 -10.04
N LEU A 131 -3.16 12.70 -9.18
CA LEU A 131 -2.22 13.82 -9.34
C LEU A 131 -1.46 13.73 -10.66
N ALA A 132 -0.90 12.56 -11.00
CA ALA A 132 -0.16 12.38 -12.25
C ALA A 132 -1.01 12.63 -13.50
N LEU A 133 -2.28 12.21 -13.50
CA LEU A 133 -3.22 12.46 -14.59
C LEU A 133 -3.53 13.95 -14.76
N GLY A 134 -3.53 14.71 -13.66
CA GLY A 134 -3.81 16.13 -13.62
C GLY A 134 -2.65 17.05 -14.03
N LEU A 135 -1.45 16.52 -14.31
CA LEU A 135 -0.27 17.32 -14.67
C LEU A 135 -0.35 17.79 -16.14
N PRO A 136 -0.67 19.07 -16.43
CA PRO A 136 -1.00 19.52 -17.78
C PRO A 136 0.21 19.51 -18.72
N ASP A 137 1.41 19.77 -18.17
CA ASP A 137 2.63 19.93 -18.95
C ASP A 137 3.30 18.59 -19.31
N LEU A 138 2.77 17.48 -18.80
CA LEU A 138 3.32 16.15 -19.09
C LEU A 138 2.68 15.52 -20.33
N PRO A 139 3.48 14.94 -21.24
CA PRO A 139 2.97 14.08 -22.31
C PRO A 139 2.05 13.00 -21.75
N LEU A 140 1.03 12.59 -22.52
CA LEU A 140 0.06 11.59 -22.07
C LEU A 140 0.72 10.30 -21.57
N LEU A 141 1.77 9.83 -22.25
CA LEU A 141 2.54 8.65 -21.82
C LEU A 141 3.18 8.81 -20.44
N ARG A 142 3.62 10.02 -20.06
CA ARG A 142 4.19 10.31 -18.73
C ARG A 142 3.11 10.35 -17.65
N ARG A 143 1.91 10.83 -17.98
CA ARG A 143 0.75 10.84 -17.07
C ARG A 143 0.22 9.43 -16.78
N LEU A 144 0.43 8.49 -17.71
CA LEU A 144 -0.02 7.10 -17.63
C LEU A 144 1.11 6.09 -17.36
N ALA A 145 2.33 6.56 -17.06
CA ALA A 145 3.50 5.69 -17.05
C ALA A 145 3.43 4.60 -15.96
N PRO A 146 3.47 3.31 -16.32
CA PRO A 146 3.27 2.21 -15.36
C PRO A 146 4.60 1.75 -14.72
N PHE A 147 5.36 2.67 -14.12
CA PHE A 147 6.62 2.29 -13.45
C PHE A 147 6.33 1.53 -12.14
N ASN A 148 6.26 0.20 -12.23
CA ASN A 148 5.85 -0.70 -11.14
C ASN A 148 6.52 -0.37 -9.79
N ALA A 149 7.85 -0.28 -9.73
CA ALA A 149 8.53 0.00 -8.47
C ALA A 149 8.21 1.40 -7.89
N TYR A 150 7.95 2.40 -8.73
CA TYR A 150 7.52 3.72 -8.25
C TYR A 150 6.09 3.66 -7.71
N VAL A 151 5.16 3.09 -8.49
CA VAL A 151 3.73 3.08 -8.18
C VAL A 151 3.44 2.24 -6.94
N GLU A 152 3.96 1.00 -6.90
CA GLU A 152 3.77 0.09 -5.78
C GLU A 152 4.58 0.52 -4.55
N GLY A 153 5.78 1.06 -4.79
CA GLY A 153 6.61 1.62 -3.73
C GLY A 153 5.97 2.81 -3.04
N TRP A 154 5.29 3.68 -3.81
CA TRP A 154 4.54 4.80 -3.27
C TRP A 154 3.38 4.33 -2.40
N ALA A 155 2.55 3.40 -2.88
CA ALA A 155 1.41 2.91 -2.12
C ALA A 155 1.85 2.24 -0.80
N LEU A 156 2.92 1.44 -0.83
CA LEU A 156 3.48 0.85 0.38
C LEU A 156 4.14 1.88 1.32
N TYR A 157 4.75 2.94 0.77
CA TYR A 157 5.23 4.09 1.56
C TYR A 157 4.06 4.82 2.24
N ALA A 158 2.94 5.00 1.53
CA ALA A 158 1.74 5.65 2.02
C ALA A 158 1.10 4.90 3.20
N GLU A 159 1.16 3.57 3.23
CA GLU A 159 0.73 2.76 4.37
C GLU A 159 1.53 3.07 5.65
N ARG A 160 2.86 3.23 5.52
CA ARG A 160 3.72 3.65 6.63
C ARG A 160 3.44 5.10 7.02
N LEU A 161 3.31 6.00 6.05
CA LEU A 161 2.96 7.40 6.31
C LEU A 161 1.66 7.49 7.12
N ALA A 162 0.65 6.68 6.79
CA ALA A 162 -0.61 6.65 7.51
C ALA A 162 -0.43 6.38 9.02
N TRP A 163 0.52 5.51 9.39
CA TRP A 163 0.92 5.29 10.78
C TRP A 163 1.66 6.49 11.38
N GLU A 164 2.62 7.07 10.66
CA GLU A 164 3.38 8.23 11.14
C GLU A 164 2.50 9.46 11.39
N ILE A 165 1.40 9.60 10.65
CA ILE A 165 0.45 10.72 10.82
C ILE A 165 -0.70 10.40 11.79
N GLY A 166 -0.63 9.29 12.53
CA GLY A 166 -1.53 8.96 13.64
C GLY A 166 -2.88 8.34 13.26
N LEU A 167 -3.01 7.70 12.08
CA LEU A 167 -4.27 7.01 11.68
C LEU A 167 -4.51 5.67 12.42
N TYR A 168 -3.51 5.24 13.18
CA TYR A 168 -3.55 4.02 13.99
C TYR A 168 -3.42 4.31 15.49
N ASP A 169 -3.53 5.57 15.92
CA ASP A 169 -3.48 5.94 17.33
C ASP A 169 -4.60 5.23 18.10
N GLY A 170 -4.24 4.54 19.18
CA GLY A 170 -5.17 3.73 19.97
C GLY A 170 -5.63 2.42 19.29
N ASP A 171 -5.06 2.04 18.14
CA ASP A 171 -5.44 0.85 17.37
C ASP A 171 -4.24 -0.08 17.12
N PRO A 172 -3.76 -0.81 18.16
CA PRO A 172 -2.60 -1.68 18.04
C PRO A 172 -2.83 -2.83 17.04
N PHE A 173 -4.06 -3.34 16.93
CA PHE A 173 -4.39 -4.40 15.98
C PHE A 173 -4.40 -3.88 14.55
N GLY A 174 -4.96 -2.70 14.26
CA GLY A 174 -4.82 -2.07 12.95
C GLY A 174 -3.36 -1.86 12.56
N ASN A 175 -2.50 -1.44 13.51
CA ASN A 175 -1.06 -1.31 13.25
C ASN A 175 -0.37 -2.67 13.02
N LEU A 176 -0.84 -3.74 13.66
CA LEU A 176 -0.41 -5.11 13.34
C LEU A 176 -0.81 -5.51 11.92
N GLY A 177 -2.02 -5.17 11.46
CA GLY A 177 -2.45 -5.38 10.08
C GLY A 177 -1.55 -4.66 9.08
N ARG A 178 -1.24 -3.38 9.33
CA ARG A 178 -0.26 -2.62 8.52
C ARG A 178 1.10 -3.31 8.46
N LEU A 179 1.63 -3.75 9.60
CA LEU A 179 2.91 -4.44 9.65
C LEU A 179 2.88 -5.82 9.00
N GLN A 180 1.75 -6.54 9.08
CA GLN A 180 1.54 -7.81 8.39
C GLN A 180 1.58 -7.61 6.88
N ASP A 181 0.91 -6.58 6.36
CA ASP A 181 0.94 -6.22 4.94
C ASP A 181 2.35 -5.82 4.50
N GLU A 182 3.06 -5.02 5.30
CA GLU A 182 4.46 -4.66 5.02
C GLU A 182 5.38 -5.90 5.03
N LEU A 183 5.18 -6.82 5.99
CA LEU A 183 5.90 -8.10 6.06
C LEU A 183 5.58 -8.97 4.84
N PHE A 184 4.32 -9.00 4.39
CA PHE A 184 3.90 -9.71 3.19
C PHE A 184 4.66 -9.20 1.95
N ARG A 185 4.80 -7.87 1.79
CA ARG A 185 5.61 -7.28 0.70
C ARG A 185 7.12 -7.49 0.88
N ALA A 186 7.63 -7.66 2.10
CA ALA A 186 9.02 -8.08 2.31
C ALA A 186 9.23 -9.55 1.92
N VAL A 187 8.28 -10.43 2.27
CA VAL A 187 8.28 -11.85 1.88
C VAL A 187 8.19 -12.02 0.36
N ARG A 188 7.49 -11.12 -0.36
CA ARG A 188 7.50 -11.09 -1.83
C ARG A 188 8.92 -11.08 -2.41
N LEU A 189 9.86 -10.33 -1.83
CA LEU A 189 11.27 -10.34 -2.27
C LEU A 189 11.88 -11.74 -2.14
N VAL A 190 11.57 -12.44 -1.05
CA VAL A 190 12.11 -13.78 -0.75
C VAL A 190 11.51 -14.84 -1.66
N VAL A 191 10.18 -14.87 -1.83
CA VAL A 191 9.54 -15.93 -2.62
C VAL A 191 9.72 -15.76 -4.11
N ASP A 192 9.72 -14.52 -4.62
CA ASP A 192 9.95 -14.25 -6.05
C ASP A 192 11.39 -14.62 -6.44
N THR A 193 12.39 -14.12 -5.72
CA THR A 193 13.79 -14.53 -5.96
C THR A 193 14.04 -16.00 -5.58
N GLY A 194 13.30 -16.52 -4.60
CA GLY A 194 13.29 -17.92 -4.21
C GLY A 194 12.95 -18.82 -5.38
N MET A 195 11.81 -18.57 -6.03
CA MET A 195 11.39 -19.35 -7.19
C MET A 195 12.27 -19.10 -8.42
N HIS A 196 12.54 -17.83 -8.74
CA HIS A 196 13.11 -17.45 -10.04
C HIS A 196 14.65 -17.43 -10.10
N ALA A 197 15.32 -17.42 -8.94
CA ALA A 197 16.79 -17.47 -8.87
C ALA A 197 17.31 -18.61 -7.99
N LYS A 198 16.62 -18.95 -6.90
CA LYS A 198 17.01 -20.02 -5.97
C LYS A 198 16.32 -21.36 -6.25
N ARG A 199 15.47 -21.42 -7.30
CA ARG A 199 14.78 -22.63 -7.76
C ARG A 199 13.87 -23.28 -6.71
N TRP A 200 13.26 -22.48 -5.83
CA TRP A 200 12.22 -22.98 -4.94
C TRP A 200 11.01 -23.49 -5.73
N SER A 201 10.40 -24.59 -5.29
CA SER A 201 9.12 -25.02 -5.82
C SER A 201 7.99 -24.10 -5.39
N ARG A 202 6.85 -24.19 -6.09
CA ARG A 202 5.59 -23.53 -5.71
C ARG A 202 5.24 -23.83 -4.25
N GLU A 203 5.32 -25.08 -3.84
CA GLU A 203 4.95 -25.53 -2.49
C GLU A 203 5.90 -24.98 -1.42
N GLN A 204 7.21 -24.87 -1.72
CA GLN A 204 8.17 -24.25 -0.81
C GLN A 204 7.86 -22.76 -0.61
N ALA A 205 7.53 -22.04 -1.69
CA ALA A 205 7.16 -20.64 -1.61
C ALA A 205 5.85 -20.41 -0.84
N ILE A 206 4.83 -21.25 -1.06
CA ILE A 206 3.55 -21.22 -0.32
C ILE A 206 3.79 -21.46 1.17
N ALA A 207 4.51 -22.54 1.51
CA ALA A 207 4.78 -22.89 2.90
C ALA A 207 5.58 -21.80 3.62
N TYR A 208 6.57 -21.21 2.95
CA TYR A 208 7.34 -20.11 3.50
C TYR A 208 6.47 -18.88 3.78
N MET A 209 5.71 -18.42 2.79
CA MET A 209 4.90 -17.21 2.91
C MET A 209 3.81 -17.37 3.97
N HIS A 210 3.06 -18.48 3.95
CA HIS A 210 2.01 -18.75 4.94
C HIS A 210 2.56 -18.76 6.37
N ARG A 211 3.66 -19.48 6.61
CA ARG A 211 4.27 -19.59 7.94
C ARG A 211 4.77 -18.25 8.47
N VAL A 212 5.35 -17.41 7.60
CA VAL A 212 5.96 -16.13 8.02
C VAL A 212 4.89 -15.06 8.26
N THR A 213 3.87 -14.97 7.40
CA THR A 213 2.92 -13.85 7.45
C THR A 213 1.65 -14.17 8.23
N GLY A 214 1.25 -15.44 8.31
CA GLY A 214 -0.04 -15.83 8.89
C GLY A 214 -1.25 -15.54 7.99
N ASN A 215 -1.03 -15.17 6.71
CA ASN A 215 -2.10 -15.01 5.73
C ASN A 215 -2.77 -16.36 5.41
N HIS A 216 -4.03 -16.31 4.98
CA HIS A 216 -4.78 -17.52 4.64
C HIS A 216 -4.12 -18.29 3.50
N ILE A 217 -4.17 -19.62 3.53
CA ILE A 217 -3.45 -20.47 2.57
C ILE A 217 -3.91 -20.24 1.12
N ASP A 218 -5.20 -19.97 0.91
CA ASP A 218 -5.75 -19.71 -0.42
C ASP A 218 -5.25 -18.37 -0.99
N GLU A 219 -5.12 -17.34 -0.13
CA GLU A 219 -4.56 -16.05 -0.51
C GLU A 219 -3.09 -16.21 -0.92
N VAL A 220 -2.30 -16.89 -0.07
CA VAL A 220 -0.89 -17.16 -0.33
C VAL A 220 -0.72 -17.96 -1.61
N THR A 221 -1.54 -18.99 -1.82
CA THR A 221 -1.46 -19.85 -3.01
C THR A 221 -1.67 -19.05 -4.29
N ARG A 222 -2.74 -18.25 -4.36
CA ARG A 222 -3.04 -17.37 -5.50
C ARG A 222 -1.90 -16.38 -5.77
N GLU A 223 -1.31 -15.84 -4.71
CA GLU A 223 -0.22 -14.89 -4.83
C GLU A 223 1.07 -15.56 -5.35
N ILE A 224 1.42 -16.75 -4.86
CA ILE A 224 2.57 -17.51 -5.38
C ILE A 224 2.37 -17.86 -6.86
N GLU A 225 1.20 -18.34 -7.25
CA GLU A 225 0.90 -18.65 -8.65
C GLU A 225 0.97 -17.41 -9.54
N ARG A 226 0.54 -16.25 -9.04
CA ARG A 226 0.72 -14.97 -9.73
C ARG A 226 2.20 -14.63 -9.91
N TYR A 227 3.04 -14.81 -8.89
CA TYR A 227 4.48 -14.53 -9.00
C TYR A 227 5.18 -15.48 -9.95
N MET A 228 4.71 -16.73 -10.08
CA MET A 228 5.19 -17.67 -11.10
C MET A 228 4.88 -17.16 -12.52
N ALA A 229 3.69 -16.58 -12.73
CA ALA A 229 3.27 -16.04 -14.02
C ALA A 229 3.93 -14.70 -14.37
N TRP A 230 4.21 -13.85 -13.38
CA TRP A 230 4.81 -12.52 -13.54
C TRP A 230 6.10 -12.35 -12.73
N PRO A 231 7.22 -12.96 -13.18
CA PRO A 231 8.50 -12.86 -12.48
C PRO A 231 8.95 -11.40 -12.29
N GLY A 232 9.32 -11.04 -11.06
CA GLY A 232 9.90 -9.74 -10.74
C GLY A 232 8.89 -8.62 -10.44
N GLN A 233 7.61 -8.74 -10.82
CA GLN A 233 6.59 -7.72 -10.50
C GLN A 233 6.43 -7.54 -8.99
N ALA A 234 6.51 -8.64 -8.23
CA ALA A 234 6.39 -8.66 -6.78
C ALA A 234 7.53 -7.89 -6.07
N LEU A 235 8.65 -7.66 -6.77
CA LEU A 235 9.81 -6.96 -6.21
C LEU A 235 9.61 -5.46 -6.11
N GLY A 236 8.79 -4.87 -7.00
CA GLY A 236 8.61 -3.42 -7.09
C GLY A 236 8.11 -2.77 -5.80
N TYR A 237 7.23 -3.47 -5.07
CA TYR A 237 6.62 -2.99 -3.82
C TYR A 237 7.68 -2.57 -2.79
N LYS A 238 8.48 -3.54 -2.31
CA LYS A 238 9.40 -3.27 -1.21
C LYS A 238 10.66 -2.54 -1.68
N LEU A 239 11.17 -2.83 -2.88
CA LEU A 239 12.31 -2.07 -3.45
C LEU A 239 11.96 -0.59 -3.64
N GLY A 240 10.76 -0.30 -4.16
CA GLY A 240 10.24 1.04 -4.30
C GLY A 240 10.10 1.79 -2.99
N MET A 241 9.42 1.17 -2.01
CA MET A 241 9.24 1.75 -0.68
C MET A 241 10.57 2.03 0.01
N MET A 242 11.50 1.08 -0.01
CA MET A 242 12.84 1.26 0.58
C MET A 242 13.57 2.42 -0.07
N LYS A 243 13.48 2.57 -1.40
CA LYS A 243 14.10 3.69 -2.09
C LYS A 243 13.47 5.03 -1.73
N ILE A 244 12.15 5.12 -1.66
CA ILE A 244 11.47 6.37 -1.27
C ILE A 244 11.84 6.75 0.17
N LEU A 245 11.91 5.79 1.09
CA LEU A 245 12.36 6.03 2.47
C LEU A 245 13.83 6.45 2.54
N GLU A 246 14.72 5.81 1.78
CA GLU A 246 16.12 6.21 1.67
C GLU A 246 16.25 7.66 1.20
N LEU A 247 15.48 8.06 0.18
CA LEU A 247 15.48 9.44 -0.33
C LEU A 247 14.91 10.44 0.66
N ARG A 248 13.86 10.06 1.42
CA ARG A 248 13.30 10.88 2.49
C ARG A 248 14.31 11.13 3.60
N GLU A 249 15.00 10.08 4.05
CA GLU A 249 16.01 10.21 5.11
C GLU A 249 17.24 10.98 4.62
N ARG A 250 17.64 10.82 3.35
CA ARG A 250 18.69 11.68 2.75
C ARG A 250 18.29 13.15 2.78
N ALA A 251 17.07 13.47 2.34
CA ALA A 251 16.57 14.84 2.35
C ALA A 251 16.49 15.40 3.78
N ARG A 252 15.99 14.62 4.73
CA ARG A 252 15.95 14.99 6.15
C ARG A 252 17.34 15.29 6.70
N ALA A 253 18.33 14.44 6.40
CA ALA A 253 19.70 14.63 6.87
C ALA A 253 20.37 15.87 6.24
N ALA A 254 20.10 16.15 4.97
CA ALA A 254 20.73 17.27 4.26
C ALA A 254 20.08 18.63 4.60
N LEU A 255 18.77 18.66 4.86
CA LEU A 255 18.02 19.89 5.12
C LEU A 255 17.85 20.21 6.61
N GLY A 256 18.07 19.24 7.50
CA GLY A 256 17.95 19.43 8.95
C GLY A 256 16.59 19.98 9.35
N ASP A 257 16.60 21.07 10.11
CA ASP A 257 15.38 21.75 10.59
C ASP A 257 14.54 22.37 9.46
N SER A 258 15.12 22.56 8.27
CA SER A 258 14.41 23.05 7.08
C SER A 258 13.72 21.93 6.29
N PHE A 259 13.83 20.66 6.73
CA PHE A 259 13.14 19.56 6.07
C PHE A 259 11.62 19.65 6.27
N ASP A 260 10.89 19.82 5.16
CA ASP A 260 9.43 19.79 5.12
C ASP A 260 8.94 18.51 4.41
N LEU A 261 8.09 17.75 5.10
CA LEU A 261 7.55 16.49 4.58
C LEU A 261 6.57 16.69 3.41
N SER A 262 5.77 17.76 3.45
CA SER A 262 4.84 18.13 2.38
C SER A 262 5.61 18.52 1.11
N ALA A 263 6.70 19.26 1.25
CA ALA A 263 7.59 19.61 0.16
C ALA A 263 8.29 18.37 -0.44
N PHE A 264 8.71 17.42 0.40
CA PHE A 264 9.24 16.15 -0.08
C PHE A 264 8.19 15.37 -0.90
N HIS A 265 6.96 15.22 -0.39
CA HIS A 265 5.88 14.56 -1.14
C HIS A 265 5.56 15.26 -2.46
N HIS A 266 5.52 16.60 -2.44
CA HIS A 266 5.35 17.39 -3.65
C HIS A 266 6.41 17.06 -4.71
N GLU A 267 7.69 17.02 -4.32
CA GLU A 267 8.78 16.73 -5.27
C GLU A 267 8.80 15.29 -5.80
N VAL A 268 8.36 14.32 -4.98
CA VAL A 268 8.15 12.94 -5.43
C VAL A 268 7.04 12.87 -6.47
N LEU A 269 5.89 13.51 -6.21
CA LEU A 269 4.65 13.31 -6.97
C LEU A 269 4.50 14.21 -8.21
N ARG A 270 4.99 15.45 -8.17
CA ARG A 270 4.69 16.49 -9.17
C ARG A 270 5.21 16.25 -10.59
N ALA A 271 5.98 15.19 -10.78
CA ALA A 271 6.49 14.79 -12.09
C ALA A 271 5.90 13.47 -12.59
N GLY A 272 4.93 12.88 -11.86
CA GLY A 272 4.36 11.58 -12.19
C GLY A 272 5.35 10.42 -12.03
N ALA A 273 4.92 9.21 -12.38
CA ALA A 273 5.73 8.01 -12.19
C ALA A 273 6.99 8.00 -13.06
N MET A 274 8.09 7.47 -12.52
CA MET A 274 9.40 7.43 -13.20
C MET A 274 10.29 6.29 -12.66
N PRO A 275 11.39 5.93 -13.33
CA PRO A 275 12.38 5.02 -12.77
C PRO A 275 12.95 5.55 -11.46
N LEU A 276 13.19 4.67 -10.49
CA LEU A 276 13.74 5.04 -9.18
C LEU A 276 15.06 5.84 -9.24
N PRO A 277 16.00 5.57 -10.17
CA PRO A 277 17.19 6.42 -10.33
C PRO A 277 16.88 7.86 -10.76
N VAL A 278 15.86 8.06 -11.60
CA VAL A 278 15.41 9.40 -12.02
C VAL A 278 14.74 10.13 -10.86
N LEU A 279 13.96 9.40 -10.05
CA LEU A 279 13.42 9.95 -8.81
C LEU A 279 14.54 10.41 -7.86
N ALA A 280 15.59 9.60 -7.69
CA ALA A 280 16.73 9.97 -6.86
C ALA A 280 17.41 11.27 -7.34
N GLN A 281 17.70 11.39 -8.64
CA GLN A 281 18.27 12.60 -9.23
C GLN A 281 17.40 13.83 -8.98
N ARG A 282 16.07 13.69 -9.07
CA ARG A 282 15.15 14.80 -8.79
C ARG A 282 15.20 15.25 -7.33
N ILE A 283 15.23 14.30 -6.38
CA ILE A 283 15.32 14.62 -4.96
C ILE A 283 16.66 15.27 -4.65
N ASP A 284 17.76 14.75 -5.19
CA ASP A 284 19.10 15.34 -4.99
C ASP A 284 19.15 16.78 -5.57
N ALA A 285 18.55 17.02 -6.74
CA ALA A 285 18.46 18.36 -7.32
C ALA A 285 17.54 19.30 -6.51
N TRP A 286 16.48 18.79 -5.89
CA TRP A 286 15.63 19.57 -4.99
C TRP A 286 16.39 19.97 -3.72
N ILE A 287 17.09 19.03 -3.08
CA ILE A 287 17.93 19.30 -1.91
C ILE A 287 18.95 20.41 -2.22
N ALA A 288 19.64 20.33 -3.37
CA ALA A 288 20.60 21.35 -3.79
C ALA A 288 19.99 22.75 -3.98
N ARG A 289 18.71 22.85 -4.39
CA ARG A 289 18.01 24.14 -4.50
C ARG A 289 17.60 24.73 -3.15
N GLN A 290 17.37 23.89 -2.14
CA GLN A 290 17.00 24.34 -0.78
C GLN A 290 18.22 24.83 0.00
N ASN A 291 19.41 24.32 -0.30
CA ASN A 291 20.67 24.74 0.29
C ASN A 291 21.57 25.40 -0.77
N PRO A 292 21.28 26.62 -1.25
CA PRO A 292 22.21 27.32 -2.13
C PRO A 292 23.52 27.53 -1.36
N VAL A 293 24.62 26.94 -1.85
CA VAL A 293 25.95 27.28 -1.36
C VAL A 293 26.13 28.77 -1.64
N PRO A 294 26.45 29.61 -0.62
CA PRO A 294 26.75 31.01 -0.88
C PRO A 294 27.89 31.12 -1.89
N GLU A 295 27.70 31.94 -2.93
CA GLU A 295 28.78 32.31 -3.87
C GLU A 295 29.96 32.96 -3.15
#